data_AF-A0A970TEN8-F1
#
_entry.id   AF-A0A970TEN8-F1
#
_cell.length_a   1.000
_cell.length_b   1.000
_cell.length_c   1.000
_cell.angle_alpha   90.00
_cell.angle_beta   90.00
_cell.angle_gamma   90.00
#
_symmetry.space_group_name_H-M   'P 1'
#
loop_
_entity.id
_entity.type
_entity.pdbx_description
1 polymer ?
#
loop_
_entity_poly.entity_id
_entity_poly.type
_entity_poly.pdbx_seq_one_letter_code
_entity_poly.pdbx_strand_id
1 'polypeptide(L)'
;MRRSIIPVIIVLVLIGVAVWWFVLRDPEGPSDRLELSGTVEAETTEVGSEIAGRVEQVLVERGDVVTAGQLIAELATELGETRLSQAEAASEAARGRESQSAVAASVQDDVLAAQVRQAEQALETAQARLADLLSGSRPETIRQAEATVRQAEAAVTAARERLAKAVEGPRPQEIEQARSAVAGADQATRAAQARLDELRAGTRSQDIEQARAALETVRVRAQKALTDHERMRSLYSEGVISEDRLEQAQTAAETAQEAVRSAQAALDRALEGPREQTIRAAEAEVSRAEAARRQAAQQLALLEAGTRSEDIGAARAQVAQAQEQAEAARAHLAALRAGPTDEQIRVARRQVDEARAAVQLARSRSREVQVTRQQTEVASSEAERAEAAADEAQVALGKHVVAAPSGGIVDSVNVREGEVASPGSSLVTLIAPEDLWVTVFVPEPELPLVEIGQSGEVTVDGWEGAFPATVIWIAQEAEFTPKYVLTEAERTRLVFEVRVRPDDADGRLKPGMPADVSIFHARREQ
;
A
#
# COMPACT_ATOMS: atom_id res chain seq x y z
N MET A 1 9.01 162.57 21.63
CA MET A 1 9.92 161.48 21.19
C MET A 1 9.42 160.15 21.74
N ARG A 2 9.15 159.20 20.81
CA ARG A 2 9.12 157.73 20.94
C ARG A 2 8.66 157.10 22.27
N ARG A 3 7.57 156.32 22.18
CA ARG A 3 7.21 155.04 22.87
C ARG A 3 5.67 154.93 22.77
N SER A 4 5.07 154.00 22.01
CA SER A 4 4.65 152.67 22.49
C SER A 4 4.05 151.80 21.34
N ILE A 5 4.85 151.27 20.41
CA ILE A 5 4.37 150.33 19.36
C ILE A 5 4.53 148.85 19.78
N ILE A 6 5.27 148.57 20.85
CA ILE A 6 5.60 147.22 21.32
C ILE A 6 4.37 146.37 21.74
N PRO A 7 3.31 146.88 22.41
CA PRO A 7 2.22 146.00 22.83
C PRO A 7 1.36 145.48 21.66
N VAL A 8 1.32 146.17 20.52
CA VAL A 8 0.50 145.77 19.36
C VAL A 8 1.12 144.59 18.61
N ILE A 9 2.46 144.51 18.55
CA ILE A 9 3.18 143.41 17.89
C ILE A 9 3.05 142.11 18.69
N ILE A 10 3.06 142.18 20.02
CA ILE A 10 2.92 141.00 20.89
C ILE A 10 1.53 140.35 20.74
N VAL A 11 0.47 141.16 20.63
CA VAL A 11 -0.89 140.65 20.41
C VAL A 11 -1.03 139.98 19.04
N LEU A 12 -0.44 140.56 17.99
CA LEU A 12 -0.46 139.95 16.64
C LEU A 12 0.33 138.63 16.57
N VAL A 13 1.44 138.51 17.29
CA VAL A 13 2.20 137.25 17.37
C VAL A 13 1.42 136.18 18.15
N LEU A 14 0.76 136.53 19.26
CA LEU A 14 -0.05 135.58 20.02
C LEU A 14 -1.28 135.09 19.23
N ILE A 15 -1.90 135.96 18.43
CA ILE A 15 -2.98 135.57 17.52
C ILE A 15 -2.43 134.67 16.38
N GLY A 16 -1.26 134.98 15.84
CA GLY A 16 -0.60 134.13 14.83
C GLY A 16 -0.27 132.72 15.35
N VAL A 17 0.19 132.60 16.60
CA VAL A 17 0.48 131.29 17.23
C VAL A 17 -0.81 130.52 17.55
N ALA A 18 -1.88 131.20 17.96
CA ALA A 18 -3.18 130.56 18.20
C ALA A 18 -3.82 130.04 16.90
N VAL A 19 -3.72 130.79 15.79
CA VAL A 19 -4.20 130.36 14.48
C VAL A 19 -3.34 129.21 13.93
N TRP A 20 -2.02 129.25 14.13
CA TRP A 20 -1.12 128.15 13.77
C TRP A 20 -1.43 126.86 14.54
N TRP A 21 -1.74 126.98 15.84
CA TRP A 21 -2.10 125.82 16.68
C TRP A 21 -3.48 125.22 16.35
N PHE A 22 -4.42 126.02 15.87
CA PHE A 22 -5.80 125.57 15.63
C PHE A 22 -6.07 125.12 14.18
N VAL A 23 -5.29 125.59 13.19
CA VAL A 23 -5.56 125.32 11.76
C VAL A 23 -4.65 124.23 11.16
N LEU A 24 -3.49 123.92 11.76
CA LEU A 24 -2.56 122.89 11.24
C LEU A 24 -2.49 121.62 12.11
N ARG A 25 -3.53 121.33 12.90
CA ARG A 25 -3.63 120.07 13.65
C ARG A 25 -4.60 119.12 12.94
N ASP A 26 -4.05 118.21 12.13
CA ASP A 26 -4.79 117.07 11.59
C ASP A 26 -5.34 116.21 12.74
N PRO A 27 -6.66 115.91 12.74
CA PRO A 27 -7.27 115.00 13.70
C PRO A 27 -7.44 113.60 13.06
N GLU A 28 -6.37 112.81 13.00
CA GLU A 28 -6.47 111.35 12.89
C GLU A 28 -6.13 110.75 14.26
N GLY A 29 -7.17 110.50 15.06
CA GLY A 29 -7.05 109.62 16.22
C GLY A 29 -7.06 108.16 15.75
N PRO A 30 -6.36 107.24 16.43
CA PRO A 30 -6.31 105.84 16.03
C PRO A 30 -7.71 105.22 16.08
N SER A 31 -8.19 104.70 14.95
CA SER A 31 -9.31 103.77 14.90
C SER A 31 -8.93 102.51 15.67
N ASP A 32 -9.84 101.95 16.47
CA ASP A 32 -9.60 100.75 17.30
C ASP A 32 -9.56 99.43 16.48
N ARG A 33 -9.30 99.56 15.17
CA ARG A 33 -9.36 98.51 14.15
C ARG A 33 -8.44 98.87 12.99
N LEU A 34 -7.74 97.86 12.49
CA LEU A 34 -6.92 97.94 11.29
C LEU A 34 -7.75 97.51 10.09
N GLU A 35 -7.99 98.43 9.14
CA GLU A 35 -8.78 98.17 7.93
C GLU A 35 -7.84 97.90 6.75
N LEU A 36 -7.96 96.73 6.14
CA LEU A 36 -7.12 96.26 5.04
C LEU A 36 -8.01 95.75 3.92
N SER A 37 -7.60 95.93 2.67
CA SER A 37 -8.31 95.34 1.54
C SER A 37 -7.55 94.14 1.00
N GLY A 38 -8.27 93.10 0.63
CA GLY A 38 -7.74 91.80 0.22
C GLY A 38 -8.66 91.06 -0.74
N THR A 39 -8.35 89.79 -0.98
CA THR A 39 -9.14 88.94 -1.86
C THR A 39 -9.40 87.60 -1.19
N VAL A 40 -10.63 87.10 -1.35
CA VAL A 40 -11.00 85.75 -0.90
C VAL A 40 -10.32 84.72 -1.80
N GLU A 41 -9.63 83.77 -1.22
CA GLU A 41 -9.00 82.62 -1.87
C GLU A 41 -9.51 81.32 -1.23
N ALA A 42 -9.37 80.21 -1.94
CA ALA A 42 -9.72 78.88 -1.44
C ALA A 42 -8.59 77.91 -1.67
N GLU A 43 -8.59 76.82 -0.89
CA GLU A 43 -7.80 75.65 -1.22
C GLU A 43 -8.29 75.04 -2.54
N THR A 44 -7.35 74.80 -3.45
CA THR A 44 -7.60 74.13 -4.74
C THR A 44 -6.90 72.79 -4.74
N THR A 45 -7.62 71.75 -5.15
CA THR A 45 -7.10 70.41 -5.33
C THR A 45 -7.18 70.03 -6.80
N GLU A 46 -6.04 69.72 -7.40
CA GLU A 46 -5.97 69.21 -8.77
C GLU A 46 -6.21 67.69 -8.76
N VAL A 47 -7.32 67.27 -9.36
CA VAL A 47 -7.61 65.86 -9.59
C VAL A 47 -6.98 65.46 -10.91
N GLY A 48 -5.80 64.86 -10.83
CA GLY A 48 -5.05 64.39 -11.98
C GLY A 48 -5.28 62.93 -12.32
N SER A 49 -4.99 62.57 -13.57
CA SER A 49 -4.95 61.17 -13.98
C SER A 49 -3.70 60.49 -13.40
N GLU A 50 -3.85 59.36 -12.73
CA GLU A 50 -2.71 58.57 -12.26
C GLU A 50 -2.05 57.74 -13.37
N ILE A 51 -2.76 57.54 -14.48
CA ILE A 51 -2.31 56.70 -15.60
C ILE A 51 -2.51 57.42 -16.94
N ALA A 52 -1.83 56.93 -17.98
CA ALA A 52 -2.07 57.42 -19.33
C ALA A 52 -3.33 56.77 -19.92
N GLY A 53 -4.24 57.57 -20.48
CA GLY A 53 -5.48 57.05 -21.06
C GLY A 53 -6.20 58.08 -21.92
N ARG A 54 -6.99 57.61 -22.89
CA ARG A 54 -7.94 58.48 -23.60
C ARG A 54 -9.13 58.72 -22.69
N VAL A 55 -9.52 59.97 -22.50
CA VAL A 55 -10.76 60.30 -21.78
C VAL A 55 -11.94 59.82 -22.62
N GLU A 56 -12.71 58.88 -22.07
CA GLU A 56 -13.93 58.38 -22.69
C GLU A 56 -15.09 59.32 -22.39
N GLN A 57 -15.24 59.68 -21.12
CA GLN A 57 -16.27 60.62 -20.67
C GLN A 57 -15.80 61.44 -19.47
N VAL A 58 -16.20 62.71 -19.42
CA VAL A 58 -16.12 63.54 -18.22
C VAL A 58 -17.53 63.67 -17.65
N LEU A 59 -17.71 63.30 -16.37
CA LEU A 59 -19.02 63.15 -15.73
C LEU A 59 -19.40 64.34 -14.84
N VAL A 60 -18.56 65.37 -14.81
CA VAL A 60 -18.78 66.59 -14.03
C VAL A 60 -18.56 67.82 -14.91
N GLU A 61 -19.36 68.85 -14.67
CA GLU A 61 -19.25 70.15 -15.33
C GLU A 61 -18.76 71.24 -14.36
N ARG A 62 -18.32 72.36 -14.92
CA ARG A 62 -17.93 73.53 -14.13
C ARG A 62 -19.09 74.00 -13.25
N GLY A 63 -18.84 74.12 -11.95
CA GLY A 63 -19.82 74.54 -10.94
C GLY A 63 -20.54 73.39 -10.24
N ASP A 64 -20.32 72.13 -10.63
CA ASP A 64 -20.91 70.97 -9.95
C ASP A 64 -20.29 70.77 -8.56
N VAL A 65 -21.12 70.32 -7.62
CA VAL A 65 -20.70 69.92 -6.27
C VAL A 65 -20.41 68.43 -6.28
N VAL A 66 -19.19 68.05 -5.91
CA VAL A 66 -18.75 66.65 -5.84
C VAL A 66 -18.49 66.23 -4.39
N THR A 67 -18.76 64.97 -4.08
CA THR A 67 -18.41 64.36 -2.79
C THR A 67 -17.17 63.48 -2.92
N ALA A 68 -16.46 63.24 -1.80
CA ALA A 68 -15.28 62.35 -1.81
C ALA A 68 -15.64 60.96 -2.33
N GLY A 69 -14.87 60.45 -3.29
CA GLY A 69 -15.11 59.18 -3.99
C GLY A 69 -16.11 59.25 -5.14
N GLN A 70 -16.71 60.41 -5.41
CA GLN A 70 -17.58 60.59 -6.57
C GLN A 70 -16.78 60.50 -7.86
N LEU A 71 -17.33 59.79 -8.85
CA LEU A 71 -16.72 59.63 -10.16
C LEU A 71 -16.69 60.96 -10.93
N ILE A 72 -15.52 61.33 -11.43
CA ILE A 72 -15.25 62.58 -12.13
C ILE A 72 -15.06 62.33 -13.63
N ALA A 73 -14.25 61.34 -13.98
CA ALA A 73 -13.95 61.01 -15.37
C ALA A 73 -13.66 59.52 -15.54
N GLU A 74 -14.01 58.99 -16.70
CA GLU A 74 -13.68 57.63 -17.12
C GLU A 74 -12.69 57.68 -18.29
N LEU A 75 -11.64 56.88 -18.18
CA LEU A 75 -10.65 56.68 -19.24
C LEU A 75 -10.93 55.36 -19.95
N ALA A 76 -10.72 55.33 -21.27
CA ALA A 76 -10.95 54.14 -22.10
C ALA A 76 -10.14 52.93 -21.59
N THR A 77 -10.84 51.83 -21.30
CA THR A 77 -10.28 50.65 -20.62
C THR A 77 -9.73 49.58 -21.55
N GLU A 78 -9.99 49.63 -22.87
CA GLU A 78 -9.69 48.55 -23.83
C GLU A 78 -8.23 48.02 -23.73
N LEU A 79 -7.26 48.93 -23.61
CA LEU A 79 -5.85 48.58 -23.47
C LEU A 79 -5.55 47.98 -22.08
N GLY A 80 -6.20 48.49 -21.03
CA GLY A 80 -6.10 47.98 -19.67
C GLY A 80 -6.69 46.56 -19.54
N GLU A 81 -7.87 46.33 -20.10
CA GLU A 81 -8.54 45.02 -20.14
C GLU A 81 -7.70 43.99 -20.92
N THR A 82 -7.15 44.40 -22.06
CA THR A 82 -6.26 43.53 -22.85
C THR A 82 -5.01 43.14 -22.05
N ARG A 83 -4.42 44.10 -21.31
CA ARG A 83 -3.25 43.84 -20.45
C ARG A 83 -3.61 42.92 -19.28
N LEU A 84 -4.74 43.15 -18.62
CA LEU A 84 -5.23 42.30 -17.54
C LEU A 84 -5.45 40.88 -18.04
N SER A 85 -6.18 40.70 -19.15
CA SER A 85 -6.42 39.38 -19.74
C SER A 85 -5.13 38.64 -20.13
N GLN A 86 -4.14 39.36 -20.67
CA GLN A 86 -2.82 38.79 -20.96
C GLN A 86 -2.06 38.38 -19.69
N ALA A 87 -2.11 39.19 -18.63
CA ALA A 87 -1.45 38.92 -17.37
C ALA A 87 -2.13 37.77 -16.60
N GLU A 88 -3.46 37.70 -16.59
CA GLU A 88 -4.25 36.60 -16.03
C GLU A 88 -3.93 35.27 -16.74
N ALA A 89 -3.91 35.27 -18.08
CA ALA A 89 -3.54 34.07 -18.84
C ALA A 89 -2.10 33.63 -18.55
N ALA A 90 -1.17 34.58 -18.38
CA ALA A 90 0.21 34.29 -17.99
C ALA A 90 0.30 33.71 -16.56
N SER A 91 -0.49 34.24 -15.62
CA SER A 91 -0.61 33.75 -14.24
C SER A 91 -1.16 32.33 -14.19
N GLU A 92 -2.26 32.04 -14.89
CA GLU A 92 -2.81 30.69 -15.00
C GLU A 92 -1.82 29.70 -15.60
N ALA A 93 -1.11 30.09 -16.67
CA ALA A 93 -0.09 29.26 -17.29
C ALA A 93 1.11 29.01 -16.35
N ALA A 94 1.49 29.99 -15.52
CA ALA A 94 2.55 29.84 -14.54
C ALA A 94 2.13 28.92 -13.36
N ARG A 95 0.94 29.13 -12.80
CA ARG A 95 0.33 28.25 -11.78
C ARG A 95 0.15 26.81 -12.28
N GLY A 96 -0.24 26.64 -13.54
CA GLY A 96 -0.32 25.34 -14.18
C GLY A 96 1.03 24.62 -14.22
N ARG A 97 2.11 25.34 -14.56
CA ARG A 97 3.49 24.80 -14.56
C ARG A 97 3.98 24.48 -13.15
N GLU A 98 3.70 25.33 -12.17
CA GLU A 98 3.98 25.06 -10.75
C GLU A 98 3.30 23.78 -10.27
N SER A 99 1.99 23.65 -10.50
CA SER A 99 1.21 22.46 -10.12
C SER A 99 1.76 21.19 -10.78
N GLN A 100 2.09 21.23 -12.07
CA GLN A 100 2.72 20.11 -12.77
C GLN A 100 4.09 19.75 -12.17
N SER A 101 4.93 20.75 -11.84
CA SER A 101 6.22 20.52 -11.18
C SER A 101 6.06 19.94 -9.77
N ALA A 102 5.09 20.42 -9.00
CA ALA A 102 4.79 19.94 -7.66
C ALA A 102 4.30 18.48 -7.68
N VAL A 103 3.43 18.10 -8.62
CA VAL A 103 2.99 16.72 -8.82
C VAL A 103 4.14 15.84 -9.31
N ALA A 104 4.98 16.31 -10.23
CA ALA A 104 6.14 15.54 -10.67
C ALA A 104 7.14 15.30 -9.53
N ALA A 105 7.36 16.30 -8.67
CA ALA A 105 8.20 16.20 -7.49
C ALA A 105 7.63 15.20 -6.47
N SER A 106 6.32 15.25 -6.19
CA SER A 106 5.70 14.33 -5.23
C SER A 106 5.71 12.88 -5.71
N VAL A 107 5.42 12.64 -7.00
CA VAL A 107 5.51 11.30 -7.61
C VAL A 107 6.95 10.78 -7.54
N GLN A 108 7.94 11.61 -7.83
CA GLN A 108 9.34 11.22 -7.76
C GLN A 108 9.77 10.88 -6.32
N ASP A 109 9.33 11.67 -5.32
CA ASP A 109 9.56 11.41 -3.90
C ASP A 109 8.92 10.07 -3.48
N ASP A 110 7.68 9.80 -3.91
CA ASP A 110 6.99 8.54 -3.63
C ASP A 110 7.69 7.32 -4.25
N VAL A 111 8.17 7.44 -5.50
CA VAL A 111 8.94 6.38 -6.16
C VAL A 111 10.23 6.11 -5.41
N LEU A 112 10.96 7.14 -4.98
CA LEU A 112 12.21 6.97 -4.23
C LEU A 112 11.97 6.41 -2.84
N ALA A 113 10.93 6.86 -2.14
CA ALA A 113 10.51 6.29 -0.86
C ALA A 113 10.12 4.80 -1.01
N ALA A 114 9.43 4.44 -2.11
CA ALA A 114 9.11 3.05 -2.43
C ALA A 114 10.37 2.23 -2.72
N GLN A 115 11.36 2.77 -3.44
CA GLN A 115 12.65 2.11 -3.67
C GLN A 115 13.42 1.86 -2.37
N VAL A 116 13.42 2.83 -1.43
CA VAL A 116 14.03 2.65 -0.11
C VAL A 116 13.32 1.54 0.66
N ARG A 117 11.98 1.54 0.71
CA ARG A 117 11.20 0.47 1.35
C ARG A 117 11.48 -0.90 0.74
N GLN A 118 11.56 -0.99 -0.59
CA GLN A 118 11.88 -2.24 -1.28
C GLN A 118 13.28 -2.74 -0.91
N ALA A 119 14.28 -1.85 -0.86
CA ALA A 119 15.64 -2.22 -0.45
C ALA A 119 15.70 -2.66 1.03
N GLU A 120 14.95 -2.01 1.91
CA GLU A 120 14.87 -2.35 3.33
C GLU A 120 14.24 -3.73 3.55
N GLN A 121 13.17 -4.06 2.81
CA GLN A 121 12.58 -5.40 2.81
C GLN A 121 13.55 -6.47 2.29
N ALA A 122 14.33 -6.15 1.26
CA ALA A 122 15.36 -7.06 0.77
C ALA A 122 16.45 -7.31 1.83
N LEU A 123 16.83 -6.28 2.60
CA LEU A 123 17.76 -6.43 3.72
C LEU A 123 17.15 -7.26 4.86
N GLU A 124 15.90 -7.02 5.22
CA GLU A 124 15.20 -7.78 6.25
C GLU A 124 15.11 -9.26 5.88
N THR A 125 14.70 -9.58 4.66
CA THR A 125 14.63 -10.97 4.17
C THR A 125 16.00 -11.65 4.15
N ALA A 126 17.07 -10.93 3.76
CA ALA A 126 18.44 -11.46 3.84
C ALA A 126 18.89 -11.72 5.28
N GLN A 127 18.55 -10.82 6.21
CA GLN A 127 18.85 -10.98 7.64
C GLN A 127 18.08 -12.13 8.26
N ALA A 128 16.79 -12.28 7.95
CA ALA A 128 15.96 -13.39 8.39
C ALA A 128 16.54 -14.72 7.88
N ARG A 129 16.95 -14.78 6.60
CA ARG A 129 17.61 -15.98 6.04
C ARG A 129 18.92 -16.32 6.75
N LEU A 130 19.73 -15.31 7.09
CA LEU A 130 20.96 -15.53 7.88
C LEU A 130 20.64 -16.01 9.30
N ALA A 131 19.62 -15.44 9.94
CA ALA A 131 19.19 -15.84 11.28
C ALA A 131 18.66 -17.28 11.30
N ASP A 132 17.85 -17.65 10.31
CA ASP A 132 17.35 -19.03 10.14
C ASP A 132 18.51 -20.01 9.99
N LEU A 133 19.52 -19.69 9.17
CA LEU A 133 20.74 -20.50 9.05
C LEU A 133 21.47 -20.60 10.40
N LEU A 134 21.70 -19.48 11.11
CA LEU A 134 22.40 -19.49 12.40
C LEU A 134 21.64 -20.26 13.49
N SER A 135 20.31 -20.28 13.44
CA SER A 135 19.47 -21.05 14.36
C SER A 135 19.54 -22.56 14.13
N GLY A 136 20.10 -22.98 12.99
CA GLY A 136 20.29 -24.38 12.63
C GLY A 136 19.01 -25.14 12.33
N SER A 137 19.10 -26.47 12.33
CA SER A 137 17.95 -27.32 12.08
C SER A 137 16.97 -27.29 13.27
N ARG A 138 15.67 -27.16 12.99
CA ARG A 138 14.64 -27.13 14.02
C ARG A 138 14.65 -28.42 14.88
N PRO A 139 14.38 -28.33 16.20
CA PRO A 139 14.31 -29.51 17.07
C PRO A 139 13.30 -30.57 16.61
N GLU A 140 12.19 -30.17 15.99
CA GLU A 140 11.20 -31.07 15.39
C GLU A 140 11.82 -31.92 14.27
N THR A 141 12.58 -31.28 13.39
CA THR A 141 13.24 -31.94 12.25
C THR A 141 14.30 -32.94 12.73
N ILE A 142 15.07 -32.59 13.76
CA ILE A 142 16.04 -33.50 14.38
C ILE A 142 15.33 -34.71 14.98
N ARG A 143 14.23 -34.51 15.74
CA ARG A 143 13.43 -35.61 16.31
C ARG A 143 12.85 -36.53 15.24
N GLN A 144 12.40 -35.98 14.11
CA GLN A 144 11.92 -36.77 12.99
C GLN A 144 13.04 -37.62 12.38
N ALA A 145 14.21 -37.03 12.13
CA ALA A 145 15.37 -37.75 11.61
C ALA A 145 15.87 -38.84 12.60
N GLU A 146 15.86 -38.57 13.91
CA GLU A 146 16.14 -39.58 14.94
C GLU A 146 15.15 -40.76 14.88
N ALA A 147 13.86 -40.49 14.66
CA ALA A 147 12.87 -41.54 14.48
C ALA A 147 13.14 -42.38 13.22
N THR A 148 13.56 -41.74 12.11
CA THR A 148 13.96 -42.45 10.88
C THR A 148 15.18 -43.34 11.11
N VAL A 149 16.19 -42.85 11.84
CA VAL A 149 17.36 -43.68 12.22
C VAL A 149 16.91 -44.89 13.03
N ARG A 150 16.07 -44.70 14.06
CA ARG A 150 15.55 -45.81 14.87
C ARG A 150 14.79 -46.84 14.02
N GLN A 151 13.98 -46.39 13.08
CA GLN A 151 13.24 -47.27 12.18
C GLN A 151 14.18 -48.08 11.27
N ALA A 152 15.19 -47.44 10.70
CA ALA A 152 16.18 -48.10 9.85
C ALA A 152 17.03 -49.12 10.63
N GLU A 153 17.43 -48.80 11.86
CA GLU A 153 18.14 -49.72 12.76
C GLU A 153 17.27 -50.93 13.13
N ALA A 154 15.98 -50.73 13.39
CA ALA A 154 15.05 -51.83 13.62
C ALA A 154 14.91 -52.73 12.38
N ALA A 155 14.92 -52.16 11.17
CA ALA A 155 14.92 -52.93 9.93
C ALA A 155 16.19 -53.77 9.75
N VAL A 156 17.36 -53.24 10.12
CA VAL A 156 18.62 -54.03 10.14
C VAL A 156 18.51 -55.21 11.08
N THR A 157 18.00 -55.00 12.29
CA THR A 157 17.81 -56.08 13.28
C THR A 157 16.87 -57.15 12.74
N ALA A 158 15.71 -56.77 12.20
CA ALA A 158 14.76 -57.71 11.60
C ALA A 158 15.35 -58.48 10.41
N ALA A 159 16.15 -57.82 9.56
CA ALA A 159 16.84 -58.49 8.45
C ALA A 159 17.88 -59.50 8.94
N ARG A 160 18.64 -59.16 10.00
CA ARG A 160 19.62 -60.07 10.62
C ARG A 160 18.95 -61.27 11.25
N GLU A 161 17.81 -61.10 11.91
CA GLU A 161 17.02 -62.21 12.44
C GLU A 161 16.51 -63.14 11.33
N ARG A 162 16.06 -62.60 10.21
CA ARG A 162 15.67 -63.40 9.04
C ARG A 162 16.85 -64.18 8.47
N LEU A 163 18.02 -63.54 8.36
CA LEU A 163 19.25 -64.22 7.94
C LEU A 163 19.65 -65.33 8.92
N ALA A 164 19.57 -65.08 10.23
CA ALA A 164 19.87 -66.08 11.25
C ALA A 164 18.96 -67.31 11.10
N LYS A 165 17.64 -67.10 10.96
CA LYS A 165 16.67 -68.19 10.70
C LYS A 165 16.94 -68.90 9.39
N ALA A 166 17.33 -68.17 8.34
CA ALA A 166 17.69 -68.76 7.07
C ALA A 166 18.98 -69.59 7.16
N VAL A 167 19.96 -69.22 7.98
CA VAL A 167 21.21 -69.97 8.17
C VAL A 167 21.03 -71.18 9.08
N GLU A 168 20.21 -71.08 10.13
CA GLU A 168 19.90 -72.21 11.03
C GLU A 168 19.17 -73.35 10.30
N GLY A 169 18.41 -73.04 9.26
CA GLY A 169 17.70 -74.04 8.45
C GLY A 169 16.50 -74.67 9.17
N PRO A 170 15.98 -75.81 8.68
CA PRO A 170 14.85 -76.51 9.28
C PRO A 170 15.16 -76.99 10.70
N ARG A 171 14.15 -76.96 11.59
CA ARG A 171 14.37 -77.32 12.99
C ARG A 171 14.69 -78.83 13.10
N PRO A 172 15.56 -79.26 14.03
CA PRO A 172 15.84 -80.68 14.24
C PRO A 172 14.58 -81.53 14.47
N GLN A 173 13.57 -80.95 15.13
CA GLN A 173 12.26 -81.57 15.35
C GLN A 173 11.49 -81.84 14.05
N GLU A 174 11.58 -80.94 13.06
CA GLU A 174 10.91 -81.09 11.76
C GLU A 174 11.59 -82.17 10.92
N ILE A 175 12.93 -82.23 10.95
CA ILE A 175 13.71 -83.29 10.30
C ILE A 175 13.36 -84.66 10.91
N GLU A 176 13.28 -84.75 12.24
CA GLU A 176 12.97 -86.00 12.93
C GLU A 176 11.51 -86.46 12.67
N GLN A 177 10.56 -85.54 12.59
CA GLN A 177 9.19 -85.85 12.16
C GLN A 177 9.14 -86.39 10.73
N ALA A 178 9.90 -85.79 9.80
CA ALA A 178 10.00 -86.28 8.43
C ALA A 178 10.68 -87.66 8.35
N ARG A 179 11.73 -87.91 9.14
CA ARG A 179 12.36 -89.24 9.27
C ARG A 179 11.38 -90.29 9.78
N SER A 180 10.61 -89.93 10.80
CA SER A 180 9.56 -90.80 11.34
C SER A 180 8.48 -91.10 10.29
N ALA A 181 8.12 -90.13 9.45
CA ALA A 181 7.17 -90.34 8.35
C ALA A 181 7.72 -91.29 7.27
N VAL A 182 9.01 -91.18 6.91
CA VAL A 182 9.67 -92.13 6.01
C VAL A 182 9.68 -93.54 6.59
N ALA A 183 10.04 -93.68 7.88
CA ALA A 183 10.04 -94.96 8.57
C ALA A 183 8.63 -95.61 8.59
N GLY A 184 7.59 -94.82 8.84
CA GLY A 184 6.20 -95.29 8.77
C GLY A 184 5.80 -95.73 7.36
N ALA A 185 6.20 -94.98 6.32
CA ALA A 185 5.93 -95.35 4.92
C ALA A 185 6.73 -96.60 4.47
N ASP A 186 7.95 -96.79 4.97
CA ASP A 186 8.74 -98.00 4.78
C ASP A 186 8.04 -99.22 5.38
N GLN A 187 7.54 -99.10 6.61
CA GLN A 187 6.77 -100.16 7.26
C GLN A 187 5.50 -100.51 6.47
N ALA A 188 4.77 -99.51 6.00
CA ALA A 188 3.58 -99.71 5.17
C ALA A 188 3.92 -100.43 3.85
N THR A 189 5.03 -100.06 3.20
CA THR A 189 5.51 -100.70 1.97
C THR A 189 5.86 -102.16 2.21
N ARG A 190 6.59 -102.46 3.30
CA ARG A 190 6.94 -103.84 3.67
C ARG A 190 5.69 -104.67 3.98
N ALA A 191 4.72 -104.11 4.69
CA ALA A 191 3.46 -104.79 4.99
C ALA A 191 2.66 -105.10 3.72
N ALA A 192 2.56 -104.13 2.79
CA ALA A 192 1.90 -104.33 1.51
C ALA A 192 2.62 -105.39 0.65
N GLN A 193 3.96 -105.39 0.64
CA GLN A 193 4.75 -106.38 -0.10
C GLN A 193 4.60 -107.78 0.48
N ALA A 194 4.67 -107.93 1.81
CA ALA A 194 4.46 -109.22 2.47
C ALA A 194 3.07 -109.79 2.17
N ARG A 195 2.03 -108.93 2.11
CA ARG A 195 0.68 -109.32 1.71
C ARG A 195 0.62 -109.78 0.25
N LEU A 196 1.28 -109.08 -0.67
CA LEU A 196 1.37 -109.48 -2.06
C LEU A 196 2.11 -110.82 -2.23
N ASP A 197 3.20 -111.01 -1.50
CA ASP A 197 3.99 -112.25 -1.52
C ASP A 197 3.18 -113.42 -0.98
N GLU A 198 2.39 -113.24 0.09
CA GLU A 198 1.45 -114.24 0.59
C GLU A 198 0.38 -114.61 -0.47
N LEU A 199 -0.18 -113.61 -1.17
CA LEU A 199 -1.15 -113.84 -2.24
C LEU A 199 -0.53 -114.55 -3.47
N ARG A 200 0.74 -114.26 -3.79
CA ARG A 200 1.48 -114.91 -4.89
C ARG A 200 1.94 -116.32 -4.56
N ALA A 201 2.26 -116.60 -3.28
CA ALA A 201 2.59 -117.94 -2.81
C ALA A 201 1.39 -118.90 -2.92
N GLY A 202 0.17 -118.36 -3.06
CA GLY A 202 -1.04 -119.13 -3.32
C GLY A 202 -1.54 -119.88 -2.09
N THR A 203 -2.44 -120.83 -2.31
CA THR A 203 -3.00 -121.67 -1.24
C THR A 203 -1.90 -122.53 -0.63
N ARG A 204 -1.86 -122.64 0.71
CA ARG A 204 -0.79 -123.38 1.40
C ARG A 204 -0.85 -124.86 1.00
N SER A 205 0.33 -125.50 0.90
CA SER A 205 0.43 -126.93 0.58
C SER A 205 -0.40 -127.80 1.52
N GLN A 206 -0.48 -127.42 2.80
CA GLN A 206 -1.30 -128.08 3.83
C GLN A 206 -2.80 -128.05 3.49
N ASP A 207 -3.31 -126.93 3.01
CA ASP A 207 -4.72 -126.75 2.65
C ASP A 207 -5.08 -127.53 1.37
N ILE A 208 -4.15 -127.57 0.39
CA ILE A 208 -4.30 -128.39 -0.82
C ILE A 208 -4.32 -129.88 -0.48
N GLU A 209 -3.42 -130.34 0.39
CA GLU A 209 -3.39 -131.72 0.87
C GLU A 209 -4.65 -132.08 1.66
N GLN A 210 -5.16 -131.17 2.50
CA GLN A 210 -6.43 -131.36 3.21
C GLN A 210 -7.61 -131.49 2.22
N ALA A 211 -7.65 -130.68 1.17
CA ALA A 211 -8.67 -130.76 0.12
C ALA A 211 -8.55 -132.06 -0.70
N ARG A 212 -7.33 -132.52 -1.02
CA ARG A 212 -7.06 -133.82 -1.67
C ARG A 212 -7.54 -134.99 -0.80
N ALA A 213 -7.19 -134.98 0.48
CA ALA A 213 -7.61 -135.99 1.42
C ALA A 213 -9.14 -136.02 1.55
N ALA A 214 -9.79 -134.85 1.63
CA ALA A 214 -11.25 -134.74 1.67
C ALA A 214 -11.89 -135.34 0.41
N LEU A 215 -11.40 -135.00 -0.78
CA LEU A 215 -11.85 -135.58 -2.03
C LEU A 215 -11.70 -137.10 -2.07
N GLU A 216 -10.56 -137.63 -1.60
CA GLU A 216 -10.31 -139.07 -1.58
C GLU A 216 -11.28 -139.79 -0.64
N THR A 217 -11.55 -139.24 0.55
CA THR A 217 -12.55 -139.82 1.45
C THR A 217 -13.95 -139.86 0.84
N VAL A 218 -14.32 -138.83 0.07
CA VAL A 218 -15.63 -138.76 -0.59
C VAL A 218 -15.68 -139.68 -1.81
N ARG A 219 -14.57 -139.84 -2.55
CA ARG A 219 -14.45 -140.81 -3.67
C ARG A 219 -14.62 -142.24 -3.20
N VAL A 220 -13.95 -142.64 -2.13
CA VAL A 220 -14.10 -144.00 -1.57
C VAL A 220 -15.54 -144.26 -1.14
N ARG A 221 -16.21 -143.27 -0.53
CA ARG A 221 -17.64 -143.35 -0.17
C ARG A 221 -18.54 -143.49 -1.42
N ALA A 222 -18.27 -142.73 -2.48
CA ALA A 222 -19.02 -142.80 -3.72
C ALA A 222 -18.81 -144.12 -4.46
N GLN A 223 -17.58 -144.64 -4.52
CA GLN A 223 -17.29 -145.95 -5.11
C GLN A 223 -18.05 -147.06 -4.39
N LYS A 224 -18.05 -147.04 -3.05
CA LYS A 224 -18.85 -147.98 -2.25
C LYS A 224 -20.35 -147.85 -2.58
N ALA A 225 -20.88 -146.63 -2.62
CA ALA A 225 -22.29 -146.39 -2.93
C ALA A 225 -22.67 -146.88 -4.35
N LEU A 226 -21.77 -146.75 -5.33
CA LEU A 226 -21.97 -147.26 -6.69
C LEU A 226 -21.94 -148.79 -6.75
N THR A 227 -20.95 -149.42 -6.12
CA THR A 227 -20.89 -150.88 -6.06
C THR A 227 -22.10 -151.45 -5.30
N ASP A 228 -22.54 -150.79 -4.24
CA ASP A 228 -23.75 -151.18 -3.51
C ASP A 228 -24.99 -150.99 -4.40
N HIS A 229 -25.11 -149.90 -5.18
CA HIS A 229 -26.18 -149.72 -6.18
C HIS A 229 -26.16 -150.81 -7.26
N GLU A 230 -25.00 -151.16 -7.84
CA GLU A 230 -24.85 -152.24 -8.82
C GLU A 230 -25.25 -153.60 -8.22
N ARG A 231 -24.82 -153.88 -6.98
CA ARG A 231 -25.21 -155.10 -6.26
C ARG A 231 -26.72 -155.15 -6.05
N MET A 232 -27.35 -154.04 -5.63
CA MET A 232 -28.80 -153.96 -5.46
C MET A 232 -29.53 -154.10 -6.81
N ARG A 233 -29.00 -153.53 -7.90
CA ARG A 233 -29.55 -153.69 -9.25
C ARG A 233 -29.56 -155.15 -9.70
N SER A 234 -28.47 -155.89 -9.46
CA SER A 234 -28.40 -157.34 -9.75
C SER A 234 -29.44 -158.11 -8.94
N LEU A 235 -29.51 -157.88 -7.63
CA LEU A 235 -30.46 -158.56 -6.73
C LEU A 235 -31.94 -158.24 -7.05
N TYR A 236 -32.23 -157.03 -7.53
CA TYR A 236 -33.55 -156.66 -8.02
C TYR A 236 -33.91 -157.42 -9.30
N SER A 237 -32.96 -157.55 -10.24
CA SER A 237 -33.17 -158.32 -11.49
C SER A 237 -33.39 -159.82 -11.24
N GLU A 238 -32.91 -160.35 -10.11
CA GLU A 238 -33.13 -161.72 -9.63
C GLU A 238 -34.40 -161.88 -8.75
N GLY A 239 -35.13 -160.79 -8.48
CA GLY A 239 -36.39 -160.80 -7.72
C GLY A 239 -36.25 -160.84 -6.18
N VAL A 240 -35.06 -160.58 -5.64
CA VAL A 240 -34.72 -160.76 -4.21
C VAL A 240 -34.99 -159.52 -3.33
N ILE A 241 -35.08 -158.32 -3.92
CA ILE A 241 -35.29 -157.05 -3.19
C ILE A 241 -36.41 -156.17 -3.82
N SER A 242 -36.90 -155.16 -3.07
CA SER A 242 -37.94 -154.22 -3.52
C SER A 242 -37.39 -153.03 -4.33
N GLU A 243 -38.25 -152.43 -5.17
CA GLU A 243 -37.94 -151.26 -6.01
C GLU A 243 -37.49 -150.03 -5.20
N ASP A 244 -38.18 -149.72 -4.08
CA ASP A 244 -37.81 -148.63 -3.15
C ASP A 244 -36.36 -148.77 -2.62
N ARG A 245 -35.88 -150.00 -2.37
CA ARG A 245 -34.48 -150.20 -1.94
C ARG A 245 -33.46 -149.93 -3.05
N LEU A 246 -33.83 -150.21 -4.30
CA LEU A 246 -33.00 -149.88 -5.46
C LEU A 246 -32.93 -148.37 -5.69
N GLU A 247 -34.07 -147.67 -5.57
CA GLU A 247 -34.17 -146.21 -5.70
C GLU A 247 -33.41 -145.48 -4.57
N GLN A 248 -33.48 -145.97 -3.33
CA GLN A 248 -32.67 -145.46 -2.23
C GLN A 248 -31.16 -145.62 -2.48
N ALA A 249 -30.74 -146.78 -3.01
CA ALA A 249 -29.34 -147.02 -3.38
C ALA A 249 -28.91 -146.15 -4.57
N GLN A 250 -29.80 -145.91 -5.54
CA GLN A 250 -29.54 -145.00 -6.67
C GLN A 250 -29.37 -143.56 -6.18
N THR A 251 -30.29 -143.05 -5.37
CA THR A 251 -30.22 -141.69 -4.80
C THR A 251 -28.98 -141.52 -3.92
N ALA A 252 -28.62 -142.54 -3.14
CA ALA A 252 -27.39 -142.54 -2.34
C ALA A 252 -26.12 -142.51 -3.21
N ALA A 253 -26.11 -143.21 -4.34
CA ALA A 253 -24.99 -143.17 -5.29
C ALA A 253 -24.90 -141.81 -6.00
N GLU A 254 -26.04 -141.24 -6.44
CA GLU A 254 -26.10 -139.93 -7.09
C GLU A 254 -25.65 -138.81 -6.14
N THR A 255 -26.16 -138.76 -4.91
CA THR A 255 -25.75 -137.79 -3.88
C THR A 255 -24.27 -137.93 -3.51
N ALA A 256 -23.73 -139.15 -3.46
CA ALA A 256 -22.31 -139.38 -3.23
C ALA A 256 -21.45 -138.93 -4.43
N GLN A 257 -21.91 -139.10 -5.67
CA GLN A 257 -21.25 -138.56 -6.87
C GLN A 257 -21.28 -137.03 -6.91
N GLU A 258 -22.39 -136.38 -6.52
CA GLU A 258 -22.45 -134.92 -6.35
C GLU A 258 -21.49 -134.43 -5.28
N ALA A 259 -21.34 -135.18 -4.19
CA ALA A 259 -20.36 -134.87 -3.16
C ALA A 259 -18.92 -134.95 -3.71
N VAL A 260 -18.62 -135.92 -4.59
CA VAL A 260 -17.32 -135.99 -5.28
C VAL A 260 -17.12 -134.77 -6.18
N ARG A 261 -18.12 -134.39 -6.98
CA ARG A 261 -18.04 -133.18 -7.84
C ARG A 261 -17.82 -131.91 -7.02
N SER A 262 -18.51 -131.77 -5.89
CA SER A 262 -18.35 -130.64 -4.98
C SER A 262 -16.96 -130.61 -4.32
N ALA A 263 -16.46 -131.76 -3.87
CA ALA A 263 -15.11 -131.88 -3.29
C ALA A 263 -14.02 -131.63 -4.35
N GLN A 264 -14.23 -132.07 -5.60
CA GLN A 264 -13.34 -131.79 -6.72
C GLN A 264 -13.31 -130.29 -7.02
N ALA A 265 -14.47 -129.63 -7.11
CA ALA A 265 -14.55 -128.18 -7.29
C ALA A 265 -13.95 -127.39 -6.10
N ALA A 266 -13.94 -127.96 -4.89
CA ALA A 266 -13.24 -127.37 -3.75
C ALA A 266 -11.71 -127.50 -3.89
N LEU A 267 -11.21 -128.64 -4.35
CA LEU A 267 -9.80 -128.84 -4.65
C LEU A 267 -9.34 -127.97 -5.82
N ASP A 268 -10.12 -127.88 -6.90
CA ASP A 268 -9.78 -127.07 -8.07
C ASP A 268 -9.69 -125.58 -7.69
N ARG A 269 -10.61 -125.06 -6.88
CA ARG A 269 -10.51 -123.69 -6.31
C ARG A 269 -9.29 -123.51 -5.40
N ALA A 270 -8.92 -124.53 -4.63
CA ALA A 270 -7.72 -124.49 -3.80
C ALA A 270 -6.43 -124.51 -4.64
N LEU A 271 -6.43 -125.19 -5.79
CA LEU A 271 -5.32 -125.23 -6.74
C LEU A 271 -5.21 -123.95 -7.58
N GLU A 272 -6.34 -123.35 -7.97
CA GLU A 272 -6.38 -122.09 -8.72
C GLU A 272 -5.86 -120.91 -7.88
N GLY A 273 -6.01 -120.96 -6.55
CA GLY A 273 -5.48 -119.95 -5.64
C GLY A 273 -6.21 -118.60 -5.70
N PRO A 274 -5.59 -117.51 -5.19
CA PRO A 274 -6.19 -116.19 -5.18
C PRO A 274 -6.48 -115.66 -6.59
N ARG A 275 -7.62 -114.99 -6.77
CA ARG A 275 -8.04 -114.40 -8.06
C ARG A 275 -7.04 -113.34 -8.52
N GLU A 276 -6.81 -113.28 -9.83
CA GLU A 276 -5.92 -112.28 -10.46
C GLU A 276 -6.28 -110.83 -10.10
N GLN A 277 -7.58 -110.52 -9.97
CA GLN A 277 -8.06 -109.20 -9.53
C GLN A 277 -7.58 -108.83 -8.11
N THR A 278 -7.47 -109.82 -7.22
CA THR A 278 -6.98 -109.63 -5.85
C THR A 278 -5.47 -109.39 -5.82
N ILE A 279 -4.71 -110.11 -6.66
CA ILE A 279 -3.27 -109.87 -6.83
C ILE A 279 -3.05 -108.46 -7.40
N ARG A 280 -3.79 -108.05 -8.44
CA ARG A 280 -3.72 -106.70 -9.00
C ARG A 280 -4.08 -105.60 -7.99
N ALA A 281 -5.06 -105.85 -7.12
CA ALA A 281 -5.40 -104.92 -6.03
C ALA A 281 -4.27 -104.78 -5.01
N ALA A 282 -3.59 -105.88 -4.65
CA ALA A 282 -2.43 -105.87 -3.77
C ALA A 282 -1.20 -105.23 -4.44
N GLU A 283 -0.98 -105.44 -5.74
CA GLU A 283 0.06 -104.74 -6.52
C GLU A 283 -0.18 -103.21 -6.55
N ALA A 284 -1.44 -102.79 -6.69
CA ALA A 284 -1.81 -101.39 -6.58
C ALA A 284 -1.60 -100.83 -5.16
N GLU A 285 -1.81 -101.64 -4.11
CA GLU A 285 -1.53 -101.29 -2.72
C GLU A 285 -0.03 -101.07 -2.49
N VAL A 286 0.83 -101.97 -2.98
CA VAL A 286 2.29 -101.82 -2.97
C VAL A 286 2.72 -100.55 -3.71
N SER A 287 2.22 -100.33 -4.92
CA SER A 287 2.54 -99.14 -5.73
C SER A 287 2.17 -97.83 -5.02
N ARG A 288 1.01 -97.79 -4.33
CA ARG A 288 0.60 -96.63 -3.51
C ARG A 288 1.52 -96.43 -2.31
N ALA A 289 1.89 -97.50 -1.61
CA ALA A 289 2.80 -97.43 -0.47
C ALA A 289 4.20 -96.95 -0.90
N GLU A 290 4.73 -97.44 -2.02
CA GLU A 290 6.00 -97.00 -2.59
C GLU A 290 5.96 -95.52 -3.05
N ALA A 291 4.84 -95.07 -3.60
CA ALA A 291 4.66 -93.66 -3.95
C ALA A 291 4.66 -92.77 -2.70
N ALA A 292 3.94 -93.18 -1.64
CA ALA A 292 3.93 -92.47 -0.36
C ALA A 292 5.32 -92.42 0.29
N ARG A 293 6.06 -93.53 0.24
CA ARG A 293 7.47 -93.60 0.67
C ARG A 293 8.35 -92.63 -0.10
N ARG A 294 8.24 -92.59 -1.43
CA ARG A 294 9.01 -91.66 -2.27
C ARG A 294 8.69 -90.20 -1.92
N GLN A 295 7.42 -89.87 -1.72
CA GLN A 295 7.02 -88.53 -1.34
C GLN A 295 7.59 -88.14 0.04
N ALA A 296 7.49 -89.02 1.04
CA ALA A 296 8.05 -88.78 2.36
C ALA A 296 9.58 -88.62 2.31
N ALA A 297 10.27 -89.46 1.52
CA ALA A 297 11.72 -89.39 1.35
C ALA A 297 12.17 -88.11 0.63
N GLN A 298 11.42 -87.66 -0.37
CA GLN A 298 11.66 -86.36 -1.02
C GLN A 298 11.47 -85.20 -0.04
N GLN A 299 10.43 -85.25 0.79
CA GLN A 299 10.20 -84.23 1.81
C GLN A 299 11.33 -84.18 2.85
N LEU A 300 11.81 -85.33 3.32
CA LEU A 300 12.97 -85.41 4.20
C LEU A 300 14.24 -84.86 3.52
N ALA A 301 14.51 -85.26 2.28
CA ALA A 301 15.68 -84.80 1.54
C ALA A 301 15.68 -83.27 1.32
N LEU A 302 14.51 -82.66 1.10
CA LEU A 302 14.38 -81.20 1.02
C LEU A 302 14.70 -80.51 2.35
N LEU A 303 14.32 -81.12 3.48
CA LEU A 303 14.62 -80.57 4.81
C LEU A 303 16.09 -80.77 5.20
N GLU A 304 16.69 -81.92 4.86
CA GLU A 304 18.11 -82.22 5.15
C GLU A 304 19.07 -81.43 4.25
N ALA A 305 18.68 -81.13 3.01
CA ALA A 305 19.43 -80.23 2.13
C ALA A 305 19.49 -78.78 2.66
N GLY A 306 18.64 -78.44 3.65
CA GLY A 306 18.62 -77.15 4.30
C GLY A 306 18.08 -76.03 3.40
N THR A 307 18.28 -74.79 3.83
CA THR A 307 17.96 -73.61 3.03
C THR A 307 18.94 -73.47 1.87
N ARG A 308 18.42 -73.08 0.70
CA ARG A 308 19.25 -72.92 -0.50
C ARG A 308 20.24 -71.78 -0.30
N SER A 309 21.43 -71.91 -0.88
CA SER A 309 22.46 -70.86 -0.86
C SER A 309 21.97 -69.55 -1.47
N GLU A 310 21.07 -69.62 -2.44
CA GLU A 310 20.36 -68.48 -3.05
C GLU A 310 19.49 -67.74 -2.03
N ASP A 311 18.74 -68.46 -1.18
CA ASP A 311 17.87 -67.87 -0.17
C ASP A 311 18.69 -67.20 0.95
N ILE A 312 19.81 -67.83 1.36
CA ILE A 312 20.77 -67.22 2.29
C ILE A 312 21.42 -65.99 1.65
N GLY A 313 21.77 -66.05 0.36
CA GLY A 313 22.31 -64.92 -0.41
C GLY A 313 21.33 -63.75 -0.46
N ALA A 314 20.06 -64.01 -0.73
CA ALA A 314 18.99 -63.01 -0.72
C ALA A 314 18.81 -62.39 0.68
N ALA A 315 18.83 -63.20 1.74
CA ALA A 315 18.75 -62.70 3.12
C ALA A 315 19.98 -61.84 3.49
N ARG A 316 21.19 -62.22 3.06
CA ARG A 316 22.41 -61.39 3.25
C ARG A 316 22.31 -60.07 2.50
N ALA A 317 21.81 -60.09 1.25
CA ALA A 317 21.59 -58.87 0.47
C ALA A 317 20.57 -57.94 1.15
N GLN A 318 19.50 -58.48 1.74
CA GLN A 318 18.54 -57.70 2.52
C GLN A 318 19.18 -57.05 3.76
N VAL A 319 20.07 -57.76 4.46
CA VAL A 319 20.82 -57.17 5.58
C VAL A 319 21.71 -56.02 5.11
N ALA A 320 22.46 -56.22 4.02
CA ALA A 320 23.32 -55.18 3.46
C ALA A 320 22.51 -53.93 3.06
N GLN A 321 21.40 -54.12 2.34
CA GLN A 321 20.51 -53.02 1.96
C GLN A 321 19.96 -52.26 3.18
N ALA A 322 19.52 -52.97 4.22
CA ALA A 322 19.03 -52.34 5.44
C ALA A 322 20.14 -51.56 6.17
N GLN A 323 21.38 -52.07 6.15
CA GLN A 323 22.53 -51.39 6.76
C GLN A 323 22.85 -50.08 6.03
N GLU A 324 22.88 -50.10 4.70
CA GLU A 324 23.08 -48.88 3.89
C GLU A 324 22.01 -47.83 4.17
N GLN A 325 20.74 -48.24 4.30
CA GLN A 325 19.64 -47.35 4.66
C GLN A 325 19.82 -46.74 6.06
N ALA A 326 20.28 -47.52 7.04
CA ALA A 326 20.56 -47.03 8.37
C ALA A 326 21.75 -46.06 8.41
N GLU A 327 22.80 -46.34 7.63
CA GLU A 327 23.96 -45.44 7.50
C GLU A 327 23.57 -44.12 6.83
N ALA A 328 22.79 -44.17 5.75
CA ALA A 328 22.27 -42.98 5.09
C ALA A 328 21.40 -42.13 6.04
N ALA A 329 20.52 -42.77 6.83
CA ALA A 329 19.70 -42.09 7.82
C ALA A 329 20.54 -41.42 8.92
N ARG A 330 21.58 -42.11 9.41
CA ARG A 330 22.51 -41.56 10.41
C ARG A 330 23.32 -40.39 9.86
N ALA A 331 23.82 -40.52 8.62
CA ALA A 331 24.54 -39.44 7.94
C ALA A 331 23.65 -38.20 7.76
N HIS A 332 22.37 -38.40 7.41
CA HIS A 332 21.41 -37.30 7.32
C HIS A 332 21.18 -36.62 8.67
N LEU A 333 20.97 -37.38 9.75
CA LEU A 333 20.84 -36.83 11.11
C LEU A 333 22.11 -36.07 11.55
N ALA A 334 23.29 -36.59 11.23
CA ALA A 334 24.57 -35.94 11.53
C ALA A 334 24.69 -34.60 10.77
N ALA A 335 24.30 -34.56 9.50
CA ALA A 335 24.27 -33.32 8.72
C ALA A 335 23.30 -32.28 9.30
N LEU A 336 22.12 -32.71 9.77
CA LEU A 336 21.16 -31.81 10.42
C LEU A 336 21.69 -31.22 11.74
N ARG A 337 22.44 -32.03 12.52
CA ARG A 337 23.06 -31.60 13.80
C ARG A 337 24.30 -30.73 13.62
N ALA A 338 25.10 -30.99 12.59
CA ALA A 338 26.26 -30.16 12.25
C ALA A 338 25.85 -28.74 11.84
N GLY A 339 24.60 -28.55 11.41
CA GLY A 339 24.06 -27.25 11.03
C GLY A 339 24.57 -26.79 9.66
N PRO A 340 24.35 -25.52 9.30
CA PRO A 340 24.84 -24.99 8.04
C PRO A 340 26.36 -24.90 8.03
N THR A 341 26.92 -25.13 6.85
CA THR A 341 28.36 -24.99 6.60
C THR A 341 28.81 -23.54 6.71
N ASP A 342 30.06 -23.32 7.09
CA ASP A 342 30.67 -21.98 7.14
C ASP A 342 30.56 -21.25 5.81
N GLU A 343 30.59 -21.97 4.69
CA GLU A 343 30.42 -21.38 3.36
C GLU A 343 29.00 -20.87 3.13
N GLN A 344 27.97 -21.60 3.57
CA GLN A 344 26.58 -21.13 3.50
C GLN A 344 26.39 -19.87 4.35
N ILE A 345 26.99 -19.82 5.55
CA ILE A 345 26.95 -18.63 6.42
C ILE A 345 27.69 -17.46 5.74
N ARG A 346 28.86 -17.70 5.13
CA ARG A 346 29.64 -16.68 4.42
C ARG A 346 28.84 -16.09 3.25
N VAL A 347 28.17 -16.93 2.45
CA VAL A 347 27.31 -16.47 1.35
C VAL A 347 26.13 -15.65 1.88
N ALA A 348 25.45 -16.12 2.94
CA ALA A 348 24.33 -15.39 3.53
C ALA A 348 24.76 -14.03 4.12
N ARG A 349 25.93 -13.95 4.76
CA ARG A 349 26.51 -12.67 5.23
C ARG A 349 26.77 -11.71 4.08
N ARG A 350 27.36 -12.18 2.98
CA ARG A 350 27.55 -11.36 1.77
C ARG A 350 26.23 -10.82 1.23
N GLN A 351 25.18 -11.62 1.22
CA GLN A 351 23.84 -11.16 0.79
C GLN A 351 23.30 -10.04 1.70
N VAL A 352 23.50 -10.14 3.01
CA VAL A 352 23.11 -9.07 3.95
C VAL A 352 23.91 -7.79 3.69
N ASP A 353 25.22 -7.91 3.45
CA ASP A 353 26.07 -6.75 3.17
C ASP A 353 25.71 -6.09 1.83
N GLU A 354 25.42 -6.88 0.79
CA GLU A 354 24.92 -6.40 -0.52
C GLU A 354 23.57 -5.68 -0.36
N ALA A 355 22.62 -6.27 0.37
CA ALA A 355 21.32 -5.64 0.60
C ALA A 355 21.45 -4.34 1.42
N ARG A 356 22.38 -4.30 2.40
CA ARG A 356 22.68 -3.09 3.17
C ARG A 356 23.26 -1.99 2.29
N ALA A 357 24.17 -2.33 1.38
CA ALA A 357 24.72 -1.40 0.41
C ALA A 357 23.63 -0.86 -0.54
N ALA A 358 22.68 -1.70 -0.95
CA ALA A 358 21.53 -1.29 -1.77
C ALA A 358 20.62 -0.28 -1.03
N VAL A 359 20.34 -0.50 0.26
CA VAL A 359 19.60 0.46 1.10
C VAL A 359 20.34 1.80 1.18
N GLN A 360 21.66 1.77 1.40
CA GLN A 360 22.46 2.98 1.45
C GLN A 360 22.41 3.74 0.12
N LEU A 361 22.55 3.05 -1.01
CA LEU A 361 22.43 3.66 -2.33
C LEU A 361 21.06 4.28 -2.58
N ALA A 362 19.97 3.59 -2.21
CA ALA A 362 18.61 4.11 -2.33
C ALA A 362 18.40 5.38 -1.48
N ARG A 363 18.92 5.39 -0.24
CA ARG A 363 18.88 6.55 0.66
C ARG A 363 19.77 7.71 0.18
N SER A 364 20.90 7.43 -0.46
CA SER A 364 21.73 8.47 -1.07
C SER A 364 21.00 9.13 -2.25
N ARG A 365 20.38 8.34 -3.13
CA ARG A 365 19.56 8.86 -4.24
C ARG A 365 18.40 9.72 -3.75
N SER A 366 17.76 9.36 -2.65
CA SER A 366 16.69 10.20 -2.06
C SER A 366 17.21 11.51 -1.47
N ARG A 367 18.48 11.59 -1.08
CA ARG A 367 19.10 12.85 -0.63
C ARG A 367 19.49 13.77 -1.80
N GLU A 368 19.82 13.20 -2.95
CA GLU A 368 20.20 13.96 -4.16
C GLU A 368 19.02 14.70 -4.83
N VAL A 369 17.77 14.46 -4.42
CA VAL A 369 16.53 15.06 -4.98
C VAL A 369 16.41 16.58 -4.74
N GLN A 370 17.41 17.21 -4.12
CA GLN A 370 17.50 18.67 -3.98
C GLN A 370 17.31 19.43 -5.31
N VAL A 371 17.73 18.83 -6.44
CA VAL A 371 17.59 19.43 -7.77
C VAL A 371 16.12 19.58 -8.19
N THR A 372 15.25 18.63 -7.84
CA THR A 372 13.81 18.70 -8.18
C THR A 372 13.08 19.72 -7.31
N ARG A 373 13.48 19.88 -6.04
CA ARG A 373 12.93 20.94 -5.17
C ARG A 373 13.27 22.33 -5.70
N GLN A 374 14.50 22.49 -6.19
CA GLN A 374 14.94 23.75 -6.79
C GLN A 374 14.14 24.10 -8.06
N GLN A 375 13.72 23.10 -8.85
CA GLN A 375 12.84 23.33 -10.00
C GLN A 375 11.44 23.79 -9.58
N THR A 376 10.87 23.21 -8.53
CA THR A 376 9.57 23.66 -7.98
C THR A 376 9.66 25.06 -7.39
N GLU A 377 10.75 25.41 -6.69
CA GLU A 377 10.98 26.77 -6.18
C GLU A 377 11.11 27.80 -7.30
N VAL A 378 11.75 27.45 -8.41
CA VAL A 378 11.79 28.33 -9.60
C VAL A 378 10.39 28.49 -10.19
N ALA A 379 9.62 27.40 -10.31
CA ALA A 379 8.26 27.44 -10.85
C ALA A 379 7.30 28.24 -9.94
N SER A 380 7.40 28.12 -8.62
CA SER A 380 6.60 28.91 -7.67
C SER A 380 6.98 30.38 -7.73
N SER A 381 8.27 30.69 -7.80
CA SER A 381 8.75 32.07 -7.97
C SER A 381 8.31 32.71 -9.29
N GLU A 382 8.15 31.91 -10.35
CA GLU A 382 7.58 32.37 -11.62
C GLU A 382 6.06 32.62 -11.51
N ALA A 383 5.33 31.74 -10.81
CA ALA A 383 3.90 31.89 -10.56
C ALA A 383 3.60 33.16 -9.73
N GLU A 384 4.33 33.38 -8.65
CA GLU A 384 4.21 34.59 -7.82
C GLU A 384 4.46 35.87 -8.63
N ARG A 385 5.47 35.87 -9.52
CA ARG A 385 5.73 37.03 -10.40
C ARG A 385 4.60 37.27 -11.40
N ALA A 386 4.05 36.21 -11.97
CA ALA A 386 2.96 36.31 -12.94
C ALA A 386 1.65 36.75 -12.28
N GLU A 387 1.39 36.30 -11.04
CA GLU A 387 0.28 36.76 -10.21
C GLU A 387 0.41 38.23 -9.83
N ALA A 388 1.58 38.64 -9.34
CA ALA A 388 1.84 40.05 -9.02
C ALA A 388 1.69 40.96 -10.26
N ALA A 389 2.06 40.48 -11.45
CA ALA A 389 1.85 41.22 -12.70
C ALA A 389 0.36 41.32 -13.08
N ALA A 390 -0.45 40.30 -12.79
CA ALA A 390 -1.90 40.34 -12.98
C ALA A 390 -2.55 41.31 -11.98
N ASP A 391 -2.15 41.27 -10.71
CA ASP A 391 -2.61 42.21 -9.68
C ASP A 391 -2.23 43.65 -10.04
N GLU A 392 -1.01 43.89 -10.52
CA GLU A 392 -0.57 45.19 -11.00
C GLU A 392 -1.41 45.67 -12.19
N ALA A 393 -1.68 44.79 -13.16
CA ALA A 393 -2.54 45.11 -14.30
C ALA A 393 -3.98 45.41 -13.86
N GLN A 394 -4.50 44.71 -12.85
CA GLN A 394 -5.82 44.95 -12.28
C GLN A 394 -5.89 46.29 -11.54
N VAL A 395 -4.90 46.61 -10.72
CA VAL A 395 -4.79 47.92 -10.05
C VAL A 395 -4.69 49.03 -11.09
N ALA A 396 -3.86 48.86 -12.12
CA ALA A 396 -3.75 49.80 -13.23
C ALA A 396 -5.07 49.97 -13.99
N LEU A 397 -5.84 48.89 -14.19
CA LEU A 397 -7.18 48.96 -14.78
C LEU A 397 -8.12 49.78 -13.91
N GLY A 398 -8.11 49.57 -12.59
CA GLY A 398 -8.92 50.36 -11.64
C GLY A 398 -8.63 51.87 -11.68
N LYS A 399 -7.39 52.27 -11.98
CA LYS A 399 -6.99 53.68 -12.12
C LYS A 399 -7.53 54.38 -13.38
N HIS A 400 -8.23 53.67 -14.28
CA HIS A 400 -8.95 54.29 -15.40
C HIS A 400 -10.21 55.03 -14.93
N VAL A 401 -10.64 54.78 -13.69
CA VAL A 401 -11.77 55.43 -13.04
C VAL A 401 -11.21 56.53 -12.14
N VAL A 402 -11.41 57.80 -12.51
CA VAL A 402 -10.90 58.95 -11.74
C VAL A 402 -11.99 59.47 -10.82
N ALA A 403 -11.78 59.36 -9.52
CA ALA A 403 -12.72 59.80 -8.49
C ALA A 403 -12.19 61.03 -7.73
N ALA A 404 -13.10 61.79 -7.13
CA ALA A 404 -12.79 62.96 -6.31
C ALA A 404 -12.04 62.54 -5.02
N PRO A 405 -10.85 63.09 -4.72
CA PRO A 405 -10.13 62.77 -3.48
C PRO A 405 -10.80 63.35 -2.24
N SER A 406 -11.49 64.48 -2.39
CA SER A 406 -12.26 65.17 -1.34
C SER A 406 -13.54 65.77 -1.94
N GLY A 407 -14.44 66.24 -1.06
CA GLY A 407 -15.58 67.04 -1.51
C GLY A 407 -15.13 68.42 -1.99
N GLY A 408 -15.89 69.03 -2.89
CA GLY A 408 -15.57 70.36 -3.42
C GLY A 408 -16.48 70.80 -4.56
N ILE A 409 -16.23 71.99 -5.09
CA ILE A 409 -16.91 72.55 -6.25
C ILE A 409 -15.94 72.54 -7.43
N VAL A 410 -16.41 72.10 -8.60
CA VAL A 410 -15.60 72.08 -9.82
C VAL A 410 -15.33 73.49 -10.32
N ASP A 411 -14.08 73.96 -10.24
CA ASP A 411 -13.68 75.27 -10.76
C ASP A 411 -13.47 75.24 -12.27
N SER A 412 -12.70 74.26 -12.73
CA SER A 412 -12.33 74.13 -14.13
C SER A 412 -12.15 72.66 -14.51
N VAL A 413 -12.65 72.32 -15.70
CA VAL A 413 -12.42 71.03 -16.35
C VAL A 413 -11.31 71.25 -17.37
N ASN A 414 -10.17 70.63 -17.13
CA ASN A 414 -8.92 70.86 -17.85
C ASN A 414 -8.69 69.86 -19.00
N VAL A 415 -9.65 68.98 -19.26
CA VAL A 415 -9.58 67.93 -20.29
C VAL A 415 -10.89 67.82 -21.08
N ARG A 416 -10.82 67.31 -22.32
CA ARG A 416 -12.01 67.01 -23.13
C ARG A 416 -12.15 65.53 -23.44
N GLU A 417 -13.39 65.11 -23.68
CA GLU A 417 -13.66 63.77 -24.23
C GLU A 417 -12.87 63.52 -25.52
N GLY A 418 -12.28 62.34 -25.63
CA GLY A 418 -11.41 61.94 -26.74
C GLY A 418 -9.96 62.42 -26.62
N GLU A 419 -9.62 63.31 -25.69
CA GLU A 419 -8.25 63.77 -25.42
C GLU A 419 -7.45 62.70 -24.66
N VAL A 420 -6.12 62.73 -24.78
CA VAL A 420 -5.23 61.77 -24.09
C VAL A 420 -4.68 62.43 -22.82
N ALA A 421 -5.12 61.92 -21.67
CA ALA A 421 -4.57 62.27 -20.37
C ALA A 421 -3.21 61.57 -20.18
N SER A 422 -2.24 62.32 -19.65
CA SER A 422 -0.93 61.78 -19.25
C SER A 422 -0.89 61.59 -17.73
N PRO A 423 -0.05 60.71 -17.19
CA PRO A 423 0.11 60.58 -15.74
C PRO A 423 0.50 61.94 -15.13
N GLY A 424 -0.24 62.37 -14.11
CA GLY A 424 -0.09 63.67 -13.44
C GLY A 424 -0.75 64.85 -14.16
N SER A 425 -1.41 64.67 -15.31
CA SER A 425 -2.17 65.76 -15.93
C SER A 425 -3.44 66.01 -15.13
N SER A 426 -3.63 67.25 -14.65
CA SER A 426 -4.87 67.70 -14.00
C SER A 426 -6.05 67.57 -14.98
N LEU A 427 -7.05 66.77 -14.62
CA LEU A 427 -8.28 66.61 -15.38
C LEU A 427 -9.34 67.62 -14.92
N VAL A 428 -9.42 67.84 -13.61
CA VAL A 428 -10.36 68.76 -12.97
C VAL A 428 -9.68 69.46 -11.80
N THR A 429 -9.93 70.76 -11.66
CA THR A 429 -9.56 71.53 -10.46
C THR A 429 -10.78 71.66 -9.56
N LEU A 430 -10.68 71.17 -8.33
CA LEU A 430 -11.71 71.31 -7.29
C LEU A 430 -11.33 72.45 -6.35
N ILE A 431 -12.31 73.28 -6.01
CA ILE A 431 -12.23 74.26 -4.92
C ILE A 431 -12.89 73.64 -3.69
N ALA A 432 -12.21 73.65 -2.54
CA ALA A 432 -12.82 73.28 -1.26
C ALA A 432 -13.57 74.49 -0.68
N PRO A 433 -14.92 74.53 -0.71
CA PRO A 433 -15.68 75.67 -0.19
C PRO A 433 -15.58 75.80 1.33
N GLU A 434 -15.27 74.72 2.05
CA GLU A 434 -15.08 74.72 3.50
C GLU A 434 -13.77 75.36 3.98
N ASP A 435 -12.79 75.59 3.10
CA ASP A 435 -11.49 76.17 3.48
C ASP A 435 -11.17 77.44 2.65
N LEU A 436 -11.91 78.51 2.98
CA LEU A 436 -11.74 79.84 2.43
C LEU A 436 -10.87 80.71 3.35
N TRP A 437 -10.00 81.53 2.78
CA TRP A 437 -9.29 82.59 3.51
C TRP A 437 -9.28 83.90 2.72
N VAL A 438 -9.13 85.02 3.39
CA VAL A 438 -8.88 86.32 2.76
C VAL A 438 -7.41 86.64 2.91
N THR A 439 -6.77 86.87 1.78
CA THR A 439 -5.36 87.29 1.70
C THR A 439 -5.31 88.81 1.77
N VAL A 440 -4.78 89.35 2.86
CA VAL A 440 -4.56 90.80 3.07
C VAL A 440 -3.09 91.10 3.27
N PHE A 441 -2.67 92.29 2.84
CA PHE A 441 -1.28 92.73 2.95
C PHE A 441 -1.14 93.77 4.05
N VAL A 442 -0.53 93.40 5.17
CA VAL A 442 -0.31 94.29 6.31
C VAL A 442 1.01 95.05 6.15
N PRO A 443 1.03 96.39 6.21
CA PRO A 443 2.27 97.16 6.22
C PRO A 443 3.17 96.82 7.42
N GLU A 444 4.49 96.74 7.23
CA GLU A 444 5.47 96.46 8.30
C GLU A 444 5.26 97.28 9.60
N PRO A 445 4.95 98.59 9.57
CA PRO A 445 4.75 99.38 10.79
C PRO A 445 3.53 98.94 11.62
N GLU A 446 2.54 98.33 10.97
CA GLU A 446 1.26 97.91 11.56
C GLU A 446 1.25 96.41 11.90
N LEU A 447 2.22 95.64 11.39
CA LEU A 447 2.37 94.21 11.68
C LEU A 447 2.43 93.87 13.18
N PRO A 448 3.10 94.65 14.07
CA PRO A 448 3.10 94.36 15.51
C PRO A 448 1.73 94.45 16.17
N LEU A 449 0.70 94.94 15.47
CA LEU A 449 -0.67 95.07 15.95
C LEU A 449 -1.54 93.84 15.58
N VAL A 450 -0.97 92.87 14.85
CA VAL A 450 -1.64 91.67 14.33
C VAL A 450 -0.95 90.39 14.85
N GLU A 451 -1.71 89.51 15.50
CA GLU A 451 -1.27 88.23 16.05
C GLU A 451 -2.12 87.07 15.49
N ILE A 452 -1.52 85.88 15.38
CA ILE A 452 -2.25 84.67 14.99
C ILE A 452 -3.31 84.34 16.05
N GLY A 453 -4.53 84.06 15.62
CA GLY A 453 -5.70 83.81 16.50
C GLY A 453 -6.50 85.06 16.84
N GLN A 454 -6.06 86.25 16.42
CA GLN A 454 -6.78 87.50 16.65
C GLN A 454 -8.09 87.54 15.86
N SER A 455 -9.15 88.03 16.50
CA SER A 455 -10.47 88.18 15.88
C SER A 455 -10.53 89.42 15.00
N GLY A 456 -11.22 89.29 13.86
CA GLY A 456 -11.53 90.37 12.95
C GLY A 456 -12.90 90.17 12.31
N GLU A 457 -13.22 91.08 11.40
CA GLU A 457 -14.43 91.06 10.59
C GLU A 457 -14.04 91.19 9.12
N VAL A 458 -14.64 90.37 8.27
CA VAL A 458 -14.49 90.45 6.80
C VAL A 458 -15.79 91.01 6.24
N THR A 459 -15.71 92.07 5.45
CA THR A 459 -16.82 92.65 4.70
C THR A 459 -16.55 92.50 3.22
N VAL A 460 -17.57 92.13 2.44
CA VAL A 460 -17.45 91.97 0.99
C VAL A 460 -18.36 92.97 0.32
N ASP A 461 -17.83 93.65 -0.71
CA ASP A 461 -18.59 94.61 -1.50
C ASP A 461 -19.86 93.98 -2.09
N GLY A 462 -21.01 94.57 -1.78
CA GLY A 462 -22.32 94.13 -2.28
C GLY A 462 -23.14 93.26 -1.31
N TRP A 463 -22.65 93.00 -0.09
CA TRP A 463 -23.38 92.28 0.96
C TRP A 463 -23.58 93.14 2.21
N GLU A 464 -24.77 93.10 2.80
CA GLU A 464 -25.05 93.72 4.10
C GLU A 464 -24.70 92.73 5.23
N GLY A 465 -23.63 93.03 5.98
CA GLY A 465 -23.16 92.25 7.13
C GLY A 465 -21.66 92.00 7.12
N ALA A 466 -21.08 91.80 8.30
CA ALA A 466 -19.68 91.41 8.48
C ALA A 466 -19.58 89.94 8.88
N PHE A 467 -18.64 89.21 8.28
CA PHE A 467 -18.32 87.83 8.61
C PHE A 467 -17.28 87.82 9.73
N PRO A 468 -17.55 87.21 10.90
CA PRO A 468 -16.53 87.02 11.92
C PRO A 468 -15.36 86.25 11.33
N ALA A 469 -14.14 86.69 11.59
CA ALA A 469 -12.97 86.09 10.98
C ALA A 469 -11.81 85.99 11.97
N THR A 470 -10.87 85.10 11.71
CA THR A 470 -9.71 84.86 12.58
C THR A 470 -8.44 84.87 11.76
N VAL A 471 -7.40 85.55 12.25
CA VAL A 471 -6.07 85.49 11.66
C VAL A 471 -5.52 84.08 11.83
N ILE A 472 -5.29 83.35 10.73
CA ILE A 472 -4.83 81.95 10.77
C ILE A 472 -3.35 81.81 10.42
N TRP A 473 -2.80 82.75 9.65
CA TRP A 473 -1.42 82.69 9.19
C TRP A 473 -0.87 84.09 8.88
N ILE A 474 0.41 84.29 9.17
CA ILE A 474 1.17 85.51 8.90
C ILE A 474 2.46 85.07 8.21
N ALA A 475 2.77 85.67 7.06
CA ALA A 475 3.99 85.39 6.32
C ALA A 475 5.24 85.69 7.13
N GLN A 476 6.26 84.84 7.01
CA GLN A 476 7.56 85.05 7.67
C GLN A 476 8.49 85.94 6.85
N GLU A 477 8.22 86.09 5.56
CA GLU A 477 8.99 86.91 4.63
C GLU A 477 8.11 88.08 4.16
N ALA A 478 8.72 89.27 4.04
CA ALA A 478 8.04 90.44 3.51
C ALA A 478 7.93 90.33 1.99
N GLU A 479 6.74 90.55 1.44
CA GLU A 479 6.51 90.61 0.01
C GLU A 479 6.47 92.06 -0.50
N PHE A 480 6.79 92.23 -1.78
CA PHE A 480 6.69 93.52 -2.44
C PHE A 480 5.25 93.72 -2.94
N THR A 481 4.61 94.85 -2.61
CA THR A 481 3.22 95.15 -2.98
C THR A 481 2.91 94.90 -4.47
N PRO A 482 1.87 94.13 -4.82
CA PRO A 482 1.49 93.93 -6.22
C PRO A 482 0.71 95.13 -6.82
N LYS A 483 1.39 95.86 -7.72
CA LYS A 483 0.93 96.49 -8.98
C LYS A 483 0.17 97.85 -9.06
N TYR A 484 0.61 98.61 -10.09
CA TYR A 484 -0.07 99.68 -10.88
C TYR A 484 -0.52 101.00 -10.20
N VAL A 485 0.37 101.98 -10.09
CA VAL A 485 0.02 103.41 -10.15
C VAL A 485 1.19 104.28 -10.65
N LEU A 486 0.87 105.28 -11.50
CA LEU A 486 1.78 106.28 -12.06
C LEU A 486 2.03 107.40 -11.02
N THR A 487 3.19 107.44 -10.36
CA THR A 487 3.99 108.66 -10.03
C THR A 487 5.32 108.25 -9.37
N GLU A 488 6.32 109.15 -9.38
CA GLU A 488 7.70 108.89 -8.96
C GLU A 488 7.91 108.78 -7.42
N ALA A 489 6.87 109.03 -6.61
CA ALA A 489 6.98 109.10 -5.14
C ALA A 489 6.44 107.88 -4.37
N GLU A 490 5.82 106.88 -5.03
CA GLU A 490 5.13 105.79 -4.33
C GLU A 490 5.72 104.41 -4.65
N ARG A 491 6.99 104.21 -4.28
CA ARG A 491 7.64 102.89 -4.31
C ARG A 491 8.28 102.56 -2.96
N THR A 492 8.14 101.29 -2.57
CA THR A 492 8.73 100.58 -1.41
C THR A 492 8.09 100.85 -0.04
N ARG A 493 6.99 100.16 0.26
CA ARG A 493 6.60 99.77 1.62
C ARG A 493 6.61 98.24 1.66
N LEU A 494 7.30 97.65 2.64
CA LEU A 494 7.28 96.21 2.86
C LEU A 494 5.90 95.85 3.43
N VAL A 495 5.28 94.83 2.85
CA VAL A 495 4.01 94.27 3.34
C VAL A 495 4.19 92.79 3.65
N PHE A 496 3.44 92.31 4.63
CA PHE A 496 3.40 90.91 4.98
C PHE A 496 2.02 90.36 4.62
N GLU A 497 2.00 89.24 3.92
CA GLU A 497 0.76 88.53 3.65
C GLU A 497 0.20 87.98 4.97
N VAL A 498 -1.04 88.30 5.27
CA VAL A 498 -1.78 87.78 6.40
C VAL A 498 -3.04 87.12 5.86
N ARG A 499 -3.24 85.85 6.23
CA ARG A 499 -4.44 85.09 5.87
C ARG A 499 -5.41 85.13 7.02
N VAL A 500 -6.62 85.57 6.71
CA VAL A 500 -7.70 85.71 7.67
C VAL A 500 -8.83 84.79 7.23
N ARG A 501 -9.18 83.82 8.06
CA ARG A 501 -10.25 82.86 7.76
C ARG A 501 -11.60 83.42 8.20
N PRO A 502 -12.53 83.72 7.28
CA PRO A 502 -13.90 84.05 7.62
C PRO A 502 -14.68 82.81 8.08
N ASP A 503 -15.60 83.00 9.02
CA ASP A 503 -16.62 82.02 9.39
C ASP A 503 -17.84 82.22 8.48
N ASP A 504 -17.91 81.41 7.42
CA ASP A 504 -18.97 81.46 6.40
C ASP A 504 -19.84 80.19 6.46
N ALA A 505 -20.57 80.04 7.55
CA ALA A 505 -21.47 78.91 7.77
C ALA A 505 -22.57 78.77 6.69
N ASP A 506 -22.89 79.85 5.96
CA ASP A 506 -23.92 79.89 4.92
C ASP A 506 -23.36 79.68 3.49
N GLY A 507 -22.04 79.54 3.31
CA GLY A 507 -21.40 79.33 2.01
C GLY A 507 -21.60 80.48 1.01
N ARG A 508 -21.65 81.72 1.49
CA ARG A 508 -21.94 82.92 0.70
C ARG A 508 -20.68 83.52 0.09
N LEU A 509 -19.52 83.27 0.68
CA LEU A 509 -18.22 83.70 0.20
C LEU A 509 -17.77 82.82 -0.96
N LYS A 510 -17.13 83.46 -1.94
CA LYS A 510 -16.64 82.85 -3.17
C LYS A 510 -15.20 83.33 -3.42
N PRO A 511 -14.30 82.45 -3.87
CA PRO A 511 -12.95 82.86 -4.26
C PRO A 511 -12.97 83.94 -5.35
N GLY A 512 -12.02 84.86 -5.28
CA GLY A 512 -11.86 86.00 -6.17
C GLY A 512 -12.67 87.25 -5.81
N MET A 513 -13.49 87.22 -4.75
CA MET A 513 -14.20 88.42 -4.30
C MET A 513 -13.25 89.39 -3.58
N PRO A 514 -13.28 90.69 -3.91
CA PRO A 514 -12.60 91.71 -3.12
C PRO A 514 -13.29 91.78 -1.76
N ALA A 515 -12.50 91.78 -0.69
CA ALA A 515 -13.00 91.80 0.67
C ALA A 515 -12.14 92.76 1.51
N ASP A 516 -12.81 93.57 2.33
CA ASP A 516 -12.16 94.39 3.32
C ASP A 516 -12.15 93.65 4.65
N VAL A 517 -11.02 93.67 5.33
CA VAL A 517 -10.77 92.97 6.59
C VAL A 517 -10.47 94.00 7.65
N SER A 518 -11.30 94.03 8.68
CA SER A 518 -11.11 94.80 9.90
C SER A 518 -10.54 93.90 10.98
N ILE A 519 -9.25 94.02 11.30
CA ILE A 519 -8.63 93.29 12.41
C ILE A 519 -8.76 94.15 13.67
N PHE A 520 -9.43 93.64 14.71
CA PHE A 520 -9.60 94.37 15.96
C PHE A 520 -8.33 94.31 16.78
N HIS A 521 -7.83 95.44 17.29
CA HIS A 521 -6.63 95.42 18.14
C HIS A 521 -6.78 94.46 19.33
N ALA A 522 -5.73 93.69 19.62
CA ALA A 522 -5.70 92.85 20.80
C ALA A 522 -5.97 93.71 22.06
N ARG A 523 -7.06 93.42 22.76
CA ARG A 523 -7.38 94.06 24.04
C ARG A 523 -6.21 93.80 24.98
N ARG A 524 -5.42 94.83 25.30
CA ARG A 524 -4.43 94.77 26.37
C ARG A 524 -5.18 94.56 27.68
N GLU A 525 -5.35 93.32 28.10
CA GLU A 525 -5.51 93.02 29.52
C GLU A 525 -4.23 93.51 30.21
N GLN A 526 -4.39 94.53 31.06
CA GLN A 526 -3.31 95.19 31.78
C GLN A 526 -2.60 94.26 32.76
#